data_AF-A0A7S3ZH64-F1
#
_entry.id   AF-A0A7S3ZH64-F1
#
_cell.length_a   1.000
_cell.length_b   1.000
_cell.length_c   1.000
_cell.angle_alpha   90.00
_cell.angle_beta   90.00
_cell.angle_gamma   90.00
#
_symmetry.space_group_name_H-M   'P 1'
#
loop_
_entity.id
_entity.type
_entity.pdbx_description
1 polymer ?
#
loop_
_entity_poly.entity_id
_entity_poly.type
_entity_poly.pdbx_seq_one_letter_code
_entity_poly.pdbx_strand_id
1 'polypeptide(L)'
;LEGPDISFEELLVRSKARDVAKNLTGISKLVFEAGLQFEADSEGAPLTDLSALWRQYEYDPLPGPDNEVAGGYGALIKRIATENKINVRLGTKVVSVETNKDGATITTSTGQTLQARCVIVTLPLGVLQSGSVEFSPGLPKDLVCSISNLRMGNYNKVLLYFDGPFPGKLGVKNTKKDAFTGNANDIEWIYFTGKDQFKFTMARGYDRLTGEN
;
A
#
# COMPACT_ATOMS: atom_id res chain seq x y z
N LEU A 1 1.10 12.53 -20.91
CA LEU A 1 1.64 13.86 -20.54
C LEU A 1 3.10 13.84 -20.88
N GLU A 2 3.58 14.79 -21.69
CA GLU A 2 5.01 14.90 -22.00
C GLU A 2 5.69 15.78 -20.94
N GLY A 3 6.79 15.31 -20.34
CA GLY A 3 7.52 16.06 -19.32
C GLY A 3 8.39 15.20 -18.41
N PRO A 4 9.20 15.84 -17.54
CA PRO A 4 10.00 15.14 -16.55
C PRO A 4 9.12 14.40 -15.54
N ASP A 5 9.61 13.25 -15.06
CA ASP A 5 9.00 12.55 -13.95
C ASP A 5 9.23 13.34 -12.65
N ILE A 6 8.19 14.06 -12.22
CA ILE A 6 8.14 14.86 -11.00
C ILE A 6 7.07 14.28 -10.08
N SER A 7 7.04 14.63 -8.80
CA SER A 7 5.94 14.20 -7.93
C SER A 7 4.62 14.87 -8.31
N PHE A 8 3.50 14.25 -7.93
CA PHE A 8 2.17 14.82 -8.12
C PHE A 8 2.02 16.12 -7.33
N GLU A 9 2.63 16.20 -6.14
CA GLU A 9 2.69 17.45 -5.38
C GLU A 9 3.40 18.58 -6.16
N GLU A 10 4.55 18.28 -6.76
CA GLU A 10 5.29 19.25 -7.58
C GLU A 10 4.46 19.68 -8.80
N LEU A 11 3.71 18.77 -9.42
CA LEU A 11 2.78 19.11 -10.50
C LEU A 11 1.70 20.10 -10.03
N LEU A 12 1.12 19.90 -8.85
CA LEU A 12 0.11 20.79 -8.28
C LEU A 12 0.65 22.19 -7.98
N VAL A 13 1.92 22.29 -7.58
CA VAL A 13 2.60 23.57 -7.39
C VAL A 13 2.88 24.24 -8.74
N ARG A 14 3.47 23.53 -9.70
CA ARG A 14 3.82 24.08 -11.03
C ARG A 14 2.61 24.53 -11.84
N SER A 15 1.50 23.80 -11.73
CA SER A 15 0.23 24.13 -12.39
C SER A 15 -0.52 25.30 -11.73
N LYS A 16 -0.03 25.83 -10.60
CA LYS A 16 -0.72 26.81 -9.75
C LYS A 16 -2.02 26.30 -9.13
N ALA A 17 -2.30 24.99 -9.19
CA ALA A 17 -3.49 24.40 -8.57
C ALA A 17 -3.50 24.65 -7.05
N ARG A 18 -2.34 24.56 -6.38
CA ARG A 18 -2.20 24.92 -4.95
C ARG A 18 -2.52 26.39 -4.68
N ASP A 19 -2.19 27.31 -5.59
CA ASP A 19 -2.50 28.74 -5.41
C ASP A 19 -4.00 29.03 -5.59
N VAL A 20 -4.64 28.36 -6.54
CA VAL A 20 -6.10 28.41 -6.70
C VAL A 20 -6.78 27.86 -5.43
N ALA A 21 -6.29 26.73 -4.91
CA ALA A 21 -6.83 26.08 -3.71
C ALA A 21 -6.80 26.98 -2.46
N LYS A 22 -5.80 27.85 -2.31
CA LYS A 22 -5.72 28.83 -1.20
C LYS A 22 -6.92 29.78 -1.14
N ASN A 23 -7.53 30.09 -2.29
CA ASN A 23 -8.67 31.00 -2.40
C ASN A 23 -10.03 30.28 -2.36
N LEU A 24 -10.05 28.95 -2.39
CA LEU A 24 -11.28 28.18 -2.26
C LEU A 24 -11.80 28.26 -0.82
N THR A 25 -13.13 28.35 -0.68
CA THR A 25 -13.81 28.33 0.62
C THR A 25 -14.98 27.37 0.60
N GLY A 26 -15.47 27.01 1.79
CA GLY A 26 -16.64 26.13 1.95
C GLY A 26 -16.50 24.80 1.20
N ILE A 27 -17.56 24.43 0.46
CA ILE A 27 -17.64 23.13 -0.21
C ILE A 27 -16.62 22.95 -1.33
N SER A 28 -16.23 24.03 -2.01
CA SER A 28 -15.25 23.95 -3.11
C SER A 28 -13.87 23.55 -2.61
N LYS A 29 -13.45 24.09 -1.44
CA LYS A 29 -12.20 23.68 -0.81
C LYS A 29 -12.25 22.23 -0.36
N LEU A 30 -13.39 21.80 0.20
CA LEU A 30 -13.59 20.43 0.64
C LEU A 30 -13.46 19.43 -0.52
N VAL A 31 -14.15 19.68 -1.64
CA VAL A 31 -14.12 18.79 -2.81
C VAL A 31 -12.71 18.70 -3.39
N PHE A 32 -11.99 19.82 -3.48
CA PHE A 32 -10.61 19.84 -3.97
C PHE A 32 -9.68 18.99 -3.09
N GLU A 33 -9.66 19.22 -1.78
CA GLU A 33 -8.79 18.48 -0.86
C GLU A 33 -9.20 17.00 -0.76
N ALA A 34 -10.50 16.69 -0.79
CA ALA A 34 -10.97 15.31 -0.81
C ALA A 34 -10.54 14.57 -2.09
N GLY A 35 -10.54 15.25 -3.24
CA GLY A 35 -10.03 14.69 -4.48
C GLY A 35 -8.54 14.36 -4.39
N LEU A 36 -7.72 15.30 -3.92
CA LEU A 36 -6.29 15.05 -3.71
C LEU A 36 -6.03 13.92 -2.71
N GLN A 37 -6.86 13.85 -1.66
CA GLN A 37 -6.74 12.80 -0.68
C GLN A 37 -7.08 11.44 -1.24
N PHE A 38 -8.12 11.36 -2.06
CA PHE A 38 -8.52 10.14 -2.72
C PHE A 38 -7.38 9.58 -3.58
N GLU A 39 -6.66 10.44 -4.32
CA GLU A 39 -5.50 10.00 -5.11
C GLU A 39 -4.39 9.43 -4.21
N ALA A 40 -4.08 10.10 -3.09
CA ALA A 40 -3.08 9.60 -2.14
C ALA A 40 -3.48 8.26 -1.49
N ASP A 41 -4.75 8.14 -1.07
CA ASP A 41 -5.25 6.97 -0.37
C ASP A 41 -5.42 5.75 -1.29
N SER A 42 -5.78 5.97 -2.56
CA SER A 42 -5.95 4.89 -3.54
C SER A 42 -4.62 4.20 -3.84
N GLU A 43 -3.52 4.96 -3.86
CA GLU A 43 -2.17 4.46 -4.11
C GLU A 43 -1.42 4.10 -2.80
N GLY A 44 -2.01 4.42 -1.64
CA GLY A 44 -1.36 4.29 -0.34
C GLY A 44 -0.04 5.04 -0.29
N ALA A 45 0.07 6.21 -0.93
CA ALA A 45 1.29 7.00 -1.00
C ALA A 45 0.99 8.50 -0.87
N PRO A 46 1.86 9.29 -0.23
CA PRO A 46 1.69 10.73 -0.23
C PRO A 46 1.92 11.28 -1.64
N LEU A 47 1.29 12.42 -1.96
CA LEU A 47 1.43 13.06 -3.28
C LEU A 47 2.88 13.47 -3.61
N THR A 48 3.74 13.59 -2.59
CA THR A 48 5.18 13.85 -2.76
C THR A 48 5.94 12.66 -3.33
N ASP A 49 5.41 11.44 -3.16
CA ASP A 49 6.06 10.20 -3.57
C ASP A 49 5.39 9.59 -4.82
N LEU A 50 4.17 10.02 -5.13
CA LEU A 50 3.45 9.61 -6.33
C LEU A 50 4.00 10.36 -7.56
N SER A 51 4.49 9.65 -8.57
CA SER A 51 4.92 10.23 -9.85
C SER A 51 3.75 10.94 -10.52
N ALA A 52 3.91 12.17 -11.04
CA ALA A 52 2.92 12.90 -11.81
C ALA A 52 2.52 12.20 -13.12
N LEU A 53 3.29 11.20 -13.56
CA LEU A 53 3.04 10.42 -14.76
C LEU A 53 2.30 9.12 -14.47
N TRP A 54 1.98 8.81 -13.21
CA TRP A 54 1.41 7.52 -12.79
C TRP A 54 0.17 7.11 -13.59
N ARG A 55 -0.76 8.04 -13.83
CA ARG A 55 -2.00 7.85 -14.61
C ARG A 55 -1.78 7.48 -16.08
N GLN A 56 -0.59 7.67 -16.62
CA GLN A 56 -0.28 7.26 -18.00
C GLN A 56 -0.15 5.74 -18.14
N TYR A 57 0.01 5.05 -17.02
CA TYR A 57 0.14 3.60 -16.94
C TYR A 57 -1.14 2.95 -16.38
N GLU A 58 -2.23 3.71 -16.30
CA GLU A 58 -3.53 3.16 -15.91
C GLU A 58 -4.01 2.20 -17.01
N TYR A 59 -4.38 0.99 -16.60
CA TYR A 59 -4.83 -0.04 -17.52
C TYR A 59 -6.19 0.32 -18.12
N ASP A 60 -6.44 -0.17 -19.34
CA ASP A 60 -7.79 -0.18 -19.90
C ASP A 60 -8.72 -0.92 -18.92
N PRO A 61 -9.81 -0.29 -18.45
CA PRO A 61 -10.69 -0.91 -17.49
C PRO A 61 -11.30 -2.18 -18.10
N LEU A 62 -11.28 -3.25 -17.32
CA LEU A 62 -11.96 -4.48 -17.72
C LEU A 62 -13.48 -4.23 -17.79
N PRO A 63 -14.20 -4.84 -18.74
CA PRO A 63 -15.63 -4.65 -18.85
C PRO A 63 -16.36 -5.31 -17.67
N GLY A 64 -17.43 -4.66 -17.20
CA GLY A 64 -18.27 -5.13 -16.10
C GLY A 64 -18.04 -4.37 -14.80
N PRO A 65 -18.88 -4.62 -13.78
CA PRO A 65 -18.74 -3.97 -12.48
C PRO A 65 -17.63 -4.62 -11.64
N ASP A 66 -17.08 -3.85 -10.70
CA ASP A 66 -16.27 -4.38 -9.62
C ASP A 66 -17.11 -5.31 -8.73
N ASN A 67 -16.54 -6.47 -8.39
CA ASN A 67 -17.21 -7.46 -7.56
C ASN A 67 -16.33 -7.86 -6.38
N GLU A 68 -16.96 -8.07 -5.23
CA GLU A 68 -16.30 -8.65 -4.07
C GLU A 68 -16.23 -10.18 -4.19
N VAL A 69 -15.12 -10.76 -3.76
CA VAL A 69 -14.97 -12.22 -3.71
C VAL A 69 -15.73 -12.76 -2.51
N ALA A 70 -16.89 -13.37 -2.75
CA ALA A 70 -17.66 -14.06 -1.73
C ALA A 70 -16.78 -15.11 -1.01
N GLY A 71 -16.76 -15.07 0.33
CA GLY A 71 -15.89 -15.92 1.15
C GLY A 71 -14.44 -15.43 1.28
N GLY A 72 -14.10 -14.29 0.67
CA GLY A 72 -12.81 -13.62 0.78
C GLY A 72 -11.72 -14.17 -0.15
N TYR A 73 -10.79 -13.30 -0.55
CA TYR A 73 -9.67 -13.66 -1.44
C TYR A 73 -8.79 -14.80 -0.90
N GLY A 74 -8.67 -14.94 0.43
CA GLY A 74 -7.91 -16.06 1.03
C GLY A 74 -8.47 -17.44 0.67
N ALA A 75 -9.80 -17.57 0.58
CA ALA A 75 -10.44 -18.82 0.18
C ALA A 75 -10.15 -19.16 -1.29
N LEU A 76 -10.16 -18.14 -2.17
CA LEU A 76 -9.81 -18.29 -3.58
C LEU A 76 -8.38 -18.81 -3.75
N ILE A 77 -7.39 -18.16 -3.11
CA ILE A 77 -5.98 -18.59 -3.19
C ILE A 77 -5.79 -20.01 -2.66
N LYS A 78 -6.42 -20.34 -1.52
CA LYS A 78 -6.35 -21.70 -0.96
C LYS A 78 -6.93 -22.74 -1.91
N ARG A 79 -8.02 -22.42 -2.60
CA ARG A 79 -8.64 -23.31 -3.57
C ARG A 79 -7.75 -23.51 -4.79
N ILE A 80 -7.19 -22.45 -5.36
CA ILE A 80 -6.23 -22.52 -6.47
C ILE A 80 -5.05 -23.44 -6.10
N ALA A 81 -4.46 -23.25 -4.92
CA ALA A 81 -3.34 -24.08 -4.46
C ALA A 81 -3.72 -25.56 -4.32
N THR A 82 -4.90 -25.84 -3.77
CA THR A 82 -5.37 -27.22 -3.54
C THR A 82 -5.69 -27.93 -4.86
N GLU A 83 -6.46 -27.29 -5.74
CA GLU A 83 -6.89 -27.89 -7.02
C GLU A 83 -5.72 -28.17 -7.96
N ASN A 84 -4.70 -27.31 -7.92
CA ASN A 84 -3.48 -27.48 -8.70
C ASN A 84 -2.40 -28.29 -7.96
N LYS A 85 -2.70 -28.84 -6.78
CA LYS A 85 -1.79 -29.66 -5.96
C LYS A 85 -0.43 -28.98 -5.72
N ILE A 86 -0.44 -27.67 -5.50
CA ILE A 86 0.77 -26.87 -5.25
C ILE A 86 1.32 -27.23 -3.87
N ASN A 87 2.60 -27.61 -3.81
CA ASN A 87 3.28 -27.91 -2.54
C ASN A 87 3.66 -26.61 -1.81
N VAL A 88 2.76 -26.10 -0.96
CA VAL A 88 2.98 -24.88 -0.17
C VAL A 88 3.58 -25.24 1.19
N ARG A 89 4.71 -24.63 1.54
CA ARG A 89 5.40 -24.82 2.83
C ARG A 89 5.33 -23.55 3.67
N LEU A 90 4.40 -23.51 4.62
CA LEU A 90 4.30 -22.42 5.60
C LEU A 90 5.38 -22.54 6.68
N GLY A 91 5.64 -21.46 7.42
CA GLY A 91 6.68 -21.44 8.45
C GLY A 91 8.12 -21.62 7.93
N THR A 92 8.32 -21.55 6.61
CA THR A 92 9.60 -21.81 5.95
C THR A 92 10.21 -20.48 5.48
N LYS A 93 10.73 -19.68 6.41
CA LYS A 93 11.34 -18.38 6.09
C LYS A 93 12.67 -18.60 5.36
N VAL A 94 12.76 -18.16 4.11
CA VAL A 94 14.02 -18.14 3.33
C VAL A 94 14.92 -17.02 3.82
N VAL A 95 16.23 -17.27 3.93
CA VAL A 95 17.25 -16.29 4.33
C VAL A 95 18.39 -16.18 3.32
N SER A 96 18.64 -17.19 2.50
CA SER A 96 19.55 -17.07 1.36
C SER A 96 19.12 -17.89 0.16
N VAL A 97 19.51 -17.41 -1.03
CA VAL A 97 19.36 -18.09 -2.32
C VAL A 97 20.71 -18.04 -3.01
N GLU A 98 21.31 -19.21 -3.15
CA GLU A 98 22.58 -19.41 -3.85
C GLU A 98 22.30 -20.08 -5.19
N THR A 99 22.85 -19.57 -6.28
CA THR A 99 22.64 -20.07 -7.64
C THR A 99 23.96 -20.30 -8.35
N ASN A 100 24.03 -21.35 -9.14
CA ASN A 100 25.16 -21.68 -9.98
C ASN A 100 24.66 -22.29 -11.31
N LYS A 101 25.59 -22.74 -12.14
CA LYS A 101 25.29 -23.36 -13.44
C LYS A 101 24.45 -24.64 -13.36
N ASP A 102 24.45 -25.31 -12.21
CA ASP A 102 23.80 -26.62 -12.00
C ASP A 102 22.45 -26.50 -11.28
N GLY A 103 22.14 -25.34 -10.69
CA GLY A 103 20.86 -25.06 -10.04
C GLY A 103 20.94 -24.00 -8.94
N ALA A 104 20.11 -24.18 -7.93
CA ALA A 104 19.96 -23.26 -6.80
C ALA A 104 19.82 -24.00 -5.47
N THR A 105 20.51 -23.49 -4.46
CA THR A 105 20.38 -23.88 -3.05
C THR A 105 19.65 -22.76 -2.31
N ILE A 106 18.57 -23.11 -1.62
CA ILE A 106 17.78 -22.18 -0.81
C ILE A 106 17.98 -22.56 0.65
N THR A 107 18.43 -21.60 1.47
CA THR A 107 18.61 -21.81 2.92
C THR A 107 17.51 -21.09 3.69
N THR A 108 16.92 -21.79 4.64
CA THR A 108 15.88 -21.26 5.52
C THR A 108 16.47 -20.78 6.85
N SER A 109 15.73 -19.98 7.60
CA SER A 109 16.14 -19.49 8.93
C SER A 109 16.37 -20.60 9.96
N THR A 110 15.92 -21.82 9.68
CA THR A 110 16.15 -23.00 10.54
C THR A 110 17.42 -23.78 10.16
N GLY A 111 18.14 -23.35 9.13
CA GLY A 111 19.29 -24.06 8.56
C GLY A 111 18.91 -25.17 7.57
N GLN A 112 17.63 -25.48 7.39
CA GLN A 112 17.20 -26.41 6.33
C GLN A 112 17.57 -25.84 4.95
N THR A 113 18.10 -26.71 4.09
CA THR A 113 18.40 -26.40 2.69
C THR A 113 17.45 -27.11 1.73
N LEU A 114 17.16 -26.45 0.61
CA LEU A 114 16.34 -26.97 -0.50
C LEU A 114 17.13 -26.82 -1.79
N GLN A 115 17.04 -27.82 -2.67
CA GLN A 115 17.69 -27.81 -3.98
C GLN A 115 16.65 -27.70 -5.08
N ALA A 116 16.92 -26.85 -6.07
CA ALA A 116 16.07 -26.67 -7.24
C ALA A 116 16.90 -26.39 -8.50
N ARG A 117 16.33 -26.67 -9.68
CA ARG A 117 16.97 -26.29 -10.96
C ARG A 117 16.81 -24.81 -11.29
N CYS A 118 15.78 -24.17 -10.74
CA CYS A 118 15.41 -22.78 -10.96
C CYS A 118 14.65 -22.28 -9.74
N VAL A 119 14.73 -20.97 -9.46
CA VAL A 119 14.00 -20.29 -8.40
C VAL A 119 13.25 -19.11 -9.00
N ILE A 120 11.94 -19.03 -8.71
CA ILE A 120 11.14 -17.84 -8.99
C ILE A 120 11.02 -17.06 -7.68
N VAL A 121 11.50 -15.81 -7.69
CA VAL A 121 11.49 -14.94 -6.51
C VAL A 121 10.30 -14.01 -6.59
N THR A 122 9.33 -14.19 -5.69
CA THR A 122 8.13 -13.34 -5.57
C THR A 122 8.12 -12.59 -4.23
N LEU A 123 9.29 -12.21 -3.73
CA LEU A 123 9.40 -11.45 -2.49
C LEU A 123 8.80 -10.06 -2.68
N PRO A 124 8.05 -9.52 -1.70
CA PRO A 124 7.60 -8.14 -1.75
C PRO A 124 8.78 -7.18 -1.93
N LEU A 125 8.58 -6.08 -2.65
CA LEU A 125 9.63 -5.08 -2.89
C LEU A 125 10.29 -4.60 -1.58
N GLY A 126 9.51 -4.36 -0.53
CA GLY A 126 10.05 -3.96 0.78
C GLY A 126 10.96 -5.01 1.43
N VAL A 127 10.76 -6.30 1.15
CA VAL A 127 11.63 -7.40 1.61
C VAL A 127 12.93 -7.44 0.82
N LEU A 128 12.88 -7.18 -0.48
CA LEU A 128 14.08 -7.02 -1.31
C LEU A 128 14.90 -5.81 -0.87
N GLN A 129 14.24 -4.69 -0.58
CA GLN A 129 14.89 -3.46 -0.11
C GLN A 129 15.53 -3.59 1.28
N SER A 130 15.00 -4.47 2.14
CA SER A 130 15.56 -4.67 3.49
C SER A 130 16.84 -5.49 3.51
N GLY A 131 17.17 -6.19 2.42
CA GLY A 131 18.33 -7.09 2.37
C GLY A 131 18.21 -8.31 3.27
N SER A 132 17.01 -8.64 3.75
CA SER A 132 16.78 -9.76 4.68
C SER A 132 16.95 -11.15 4.06
N VAL A 133 17.09 -11.23 2.73
CA VAL A 133 17.40 -12.44 1.98
C VAL A 133 18.68 -12.18 1.18
N GLU A 134 19.72 -12.98 1.43
CA GLU A 134 20.98 -12.90 0.71
C GLU A 134 20.90 -13.64 -0.62
N PHE A 135 21.45 -13.02 -1.68
CA PHE A 135 21.57 -13.64 -3.00
C PHE A 135 23.04 -13.85 -3.36
N SER A 136 23.39 -15.06 -3.78
CA SER A 136 24.75 -15.41 -4.23
C SER A 136 24.69 -16.13 -5.59
N PRO A 137 25.35 -15.62 -6.65
CA PRO A 137 25.91 -14.28 -6.74
C PRO A 137 24.84 -13.20 -6.49
N GLY A 138 25.30 -12.00 -6.09
CA GLY A 138 24.41 -10.87 -5.85
C GLY A 138 23.56 -10.51 -7.08
N LEU A 139 22.41 -9.87 -6.83
CA LEU A 139 21.52 -9.43 -7.90
C LEU A 139 22.22 -8.46 -8.87
N PRO A 140 21.86 -8.46 -10.17
CA PRO A 140 22.41 -7.52 -11.14
C PRO A 140 22.26 -6.06 -10.68
N LYS A 141 23.28 -5.24 -10.94
CA LYS A 141 23.31 -3.83 -10.49
C LYS A 141 22.09 -3.02 -10.93
N ASP A 142 21.65 -3.21 -12.17
CA ASP A 142 20.49 -2.49 -12.72
C ASP A 142 19.20 -2.87 -11.99
N LEU A 143 19.08 -4.14 -11.58
CA LEU A 143 17.95 -4.62 -10.78
C LEU A 143 18.00 -4.04 -9.37
N VAL A 144 19.18 -4.00 -8.74
CA VAL A 144 19.36 -3.37 -7.41
C VAL A 144 19.00 -1.88 -7.46
N CYS A 145 19.45 -1.17 -8.49
CA CYS A 145 19.13 0.24 -8.71
C CYS A 145 17.60 0.44 -8.84
N SER A 146 16.95 -0.38 -9.66
CA SER A 146 15.49 -0.35 -9.85
C SER A 146 14.75 -0.62 -8.53
N ILE A 147 15.16 -1.63 -7.77
CA ILE A 147 14.61 -1.95 -6.45
C ILE A 147 14.75 -0.75 -5.49
N SER A 148 15.88 -0.04 -5.50
CA SER A 148 16.11 1.11 -4.62
C SER A 148 15.28 2.35 -4.98
N ASN A 149 14.93 2.52 -6.26
CA ASN A 149 14.21 3.70 -6.75
C ASN A 149 12.69 3.57 -6.58
N LEU A 150 12.15 2.36 -6.55
CA LEU A 150 10.73 2.14 -6.35
C LEU A 150 10.30 2.39 -4.90
N ARG A 151 9.10 2.93 -4.72
CA ARG A 151 8.45 3.12 -3.42
C ARG A 151 7.30 2.13 -3.28
N MET A 152 7.13 1.58 -2.07
CA MET A 152 5.95 0.78 -1.74
C MET A 152 4.96 1.66 -0.99
N GLY A 153 3.73 1.73 -1.51
CA GLY A 153 2.61 2.31 -0.79
C GLY A 153 2.29 1.52 0.49
N ASN A 154 1.68 2.20 1.44
CA ASN A 154 1.19 1.65 2.70
C ASN A 154 -0.31 1.95 2.83
N TYR A 155 -1.11 0.89 2.98
CA TYR A 155 -2.55 0.97 3.15
C TYR A 155 -3.00 -0.06 4.18
N ASN A 156 -3.85 0.37 5.11
CA ASN A 156 -4.36 -0.49 6.18
C ASN A 156 -5.89 -0.51 6.18
N LYS A 157 -6.46 -1.64 6.60
CA LYS A 157 -7.90 -1.81 6.77
C LYS A 157 -8.22 -2.03 8.24
N VAL A 158 -9.18 -1.29 8.76
CA VAL A 158 -9.77 -1.52 10.09
C VAL A 158 -11.08 -2.27 9.90
N LEU A 159 -11.15 -3.50 10.41
CA LEU A 159 -12.36 -4.31 10.35
C LEU A 159 -13.15 -4.14 11.65
N LEU A 160 -14.45 -3.83 11.52
CA LEU A 160 -15.36 -3.65 12.63
C LEU A 160 -16.43 -4.72 12.58
N TYR A 161 -16.47 -5.55 13.61
CA TYR A 161 -17.43 -6.64 13.75
C TYR A 161 -18.52 -6.25 14.74
N PHE A 162 -19.76 -6.58 14.41
CA PHE A 162 -20.94 -6.31 15.23
C PHE A 162 -21.74 -7.60 15.38
N ASP A 163 -22.29 -7.85 16.57
CA ASP A 163 -23.10 -9.05 16.87
C ASP A 163 -24.47 -9.04 16.14
N GLY A 164 -24.82 -7.94 15.48
CA GLY A 164 -26.03 -7.74 14.70
C GLY A 164 -25.79 -6.74 13.56
N PRO A 165 -26.84 -6.34 12.82
CA PRO A 165 -26.70 -5.32 11.80
C PRO A 165 -26.10 -4.04 12.40
N PHE A 166 -25.30 -3.35 11.59
CA PHE A 166 -24.64 -2.12 12.01
C PHE A 166 -25.65 -1.15 12.67
N PRO A 167 -25.49 -0.82 13.97
CA PRO A 167 -26.57 -0.23 14.77
C PRO A 167 -26.74 1.29 14.58
N GLY A 168 -25.98 1.92 13.68
CA GLY A 168 -25.95 3.37 13.54
C GLY A 168 -25.95 3.86 12.09
N LYS A 169 -25.87 5.18 11.94
CA LYS A 169 -25.40 5.86 10.73
C LYS A 169 -23.91 6.17 10.88
N LEU A 170 -23.13 5.87 9.84
CA LEU A 170 -21.74 6.29 9.76
C LEU A 170 -21.71 7.81 9.60
N GLY A 171 -21.06 8.50 10.55
CA GLY A 171 -20.86 9.94 10.50
C GLY A 171 -19.40 10.28 10.75
N VAL A 172 -18.81 11.08 9.87
CA VAL A 172 -17.53 11.71 10.12
C VAL A 172 -17.83 13.05 10.78
N LYS A 173 -17.37 13.28 12.01
CA LYS A 173 -17.51 14.57 12.69
C LYS A 173 -16.13 15.20 12.83
N ASN A 174 -15.91 16.24 12.05
CA ASN A 174 -14.74 17.09 12.22
C ASN A 174 -14.94 17.98 13.45
N THR A 175 -14.05 17.87 14.45
CA THR A 175 -14.17 18.58 15.73
C THR A 175 -13.31 19.84 15.81
N LYS A 176 -12.45 20.12 14.83
CA LYS A 176 -11.65 21.36 14.77
C LYS A 176 -12.07 22.20 13.56
N LYS A 177 -12.36 23.48 13.80
CA LYS A 177 -12.67 24.48 12.76
C LYS A 177 -11.58 24.56 11.68
N ASP A 178 -10.34 24.18 12.01
CA ASP A 178 -9.14 24.49 11.24
C ASP A 178 -8.28 23.25 10.87
N ALA A 179 -8.81 22.03 11.01
CA ALA A 179 -8.10 20.81 10.57
C ALA A 179 -7.89 20.73 9.04
N PHE A 180 -8.41 21.69 8.27
CA PHE A 180 -8.24 21.79 6.81
C PHE A 180 -7.18 22.83 6.38
N THR A 181 -6.41 23.36 7.33
CA THR A 181 -5.20 24.17 7.11
C THR A 181 -4.01 23.66 7.92
N GLY A 182 -4.20 22.63 8.75
CA GLY A 182 -3.18 21.99 9.56
C GLY A 182 -2.77 20.63 9.01
N ASN A 183 -1.61 20.16 9.45
CA ASN A 183 -1.00 18.90 9.05
C ASN A 183 -2.01 17.73 9.05
N ALA A 184 -1.93 16.86 8.05
CA ALA A 184 -2.88 15.78 7.77
C ALA A 184 -3.00 14.68 8.86
N ASN A 185 -2.30 14.84 9.98
CA ASN A 185 -2.21 13.88 11.08
C ASN A 185 -3.38 13.96 12.07
N ASP A 186 -4.37 14.84 11.82
CA ASP A 186 -5.36 15.27 12.83
C ASP A 186 -6.81 14.81 12.58
N ILE A 187 -7.06 13.72 11.82
CA ILE A 187 -8.40 13.09 11.78
C ILE A 187 -8.58 12.26 13.07
N GLU A 188 -9.08 12.90 14.12
CA GLU A 188 -9.19 12.28 15.44
C GLU A 188 -10.44 11.37 15.61
N TRP A 189 -11.47 11.45 14.75
CA TRP A 189 -12.76 10.82 15.09
C TRP A 189 -13.61 10.28 13.91
N ILE A 190 -13.86 8.97 13.91
CA ILE A 190 -15.03 8.35 13.27
C ILE A 190 -16.04 8.08 14.39
N TYR A 191 -17.27 8.61 14.29
CA TYR A 191 -18.31 8.33 15.27
C TYR A 191 -19.36 7.37 14.69
N PHE A 192 -19.68 6.35 15.48
CA PHE A 192 -20.83 5.49 15.26
C PHE A 192 -22.00 6.11 16.03
N THR A 193 -23.10 6.43 15.35
CA THR A 193 -24.27 6.99 16.04
C THR A 193 -25.00 5.87 16.79
N GLY A 194 -24.88 5.87 18.13
CA GLY A 194 -25.44 4.91 19.09
C GLY A 194 -25.06 5.27 20.54
N LYS A 195 -25.48 4.49 21.55
CA LYS A 195 -25.07 4.71 22.97
C LYS A 195 -23.58 4.47 23.20
N ASP A 196 -22.94 3.69 22.32
CA ASP A 196 -21.54 3.31 22.42
C ASP A 196 -20.72 4.05 21.35
N GLN A 197 -19.89 4.99 21.81
CA GLN A 197 -18.94 5.69 20.96
C GLN A 197 -17.63 4.90 20.93
N PHE A 198 -17.32 4.25 19.80
CA PHE A 198 -15.98 3.74 19.57
C PHE A 198 -15.06 4.88 19.15
N LYS A 199 -13.86 4.91 19.75
CA LYS A 199 -12.82 5.90 19.45
C LYS A 199 -11.72 5.21 18.66
N PHE A 200 -11.46 5.68 17.44
CA PHE A 200 -10.31 5.28 16.65
C PHE A 200 -9.54 6.53 16.26
N THR A 201 -8.28 6.61 16.67
CA THR A 201 -7.34 7.61 16.17
C THR A 201 -6.60 6.97 15.00
N MET A 202 -6.84 7.45 13.78
CA MET A 202 -5.98 7.13 12.65
C MET A 202 -4.85 8.16 12.62
N ALA A 203 -3.68 7.82 13.16
CA ALA A 203 -2.49 8.60 12.88
C ALA A 203 -2.16 8.40 11.39
N ARG A 204 -2.31 9.45 10.57
CA ARG A 204 -1.60 9.44 9.29
C ARG A 204 -0.12 9.48 9.60
N GLY A 205 0.55 8.40 9.25
CA GLY A 205 1.99 8.30 9.28
C GLY A 205 2.39 7.47 8.08
N TYR A 206 2.75 8.14 6.99
CA TYR A 206 3.67 7.53 6.02
C TYR A 206 5.07 7.38 6.61
N ASP A 207 5.29 7.90 7.83
CA ASP A 207 6.43 7.55 8.67
C ASP A 207 6.48 6.03 8.84
N ARG A 208 7.58 5.45 8.37
CA ARG A 208 7.96 4.08 8.69
C ARG A 208 7.80 3.91 10.20
N LEU A 209 7.00 2.93 10.62
CA LEU A 209 7.09 2.37 11.96
C LEU A 209 8.52 1.81 12.10
N THR A 210 9.47 2.65 12.48
CA THR A 210 10.77 2.21 12.97
C THR A 210 10.47 1.59 14.32
N GLY A 211 10.36 0.27 14.34
CA GLY A 211 10.22 -0.49 15.57
C GLY A 211 11.45 -0.22 16.44
N GLU A 212 11.27 0.58 17.48
CA GLU A 212 12.07 0.46 18.69
C GLU A 212 11.21 -0.25 19.72
N ASN A 213 11.83 -1.26 20.35
CA ASN A 213 11.24 -2.25 21.26
C ASN A 213 10.61 -1.64 22.52
#